data_AF-A0A8J6PPM5-F1
#
_entry.id   AF-A0A8J6PPM5-F1
#
_cell.length_a   1.000
_cell.length_b   1.000
_cell.length_c   1.000
_cell.angle_alpha   90.00
_cell.angle_beta   90.00
_cell.angle_gamma   90.00
#
_symmetry.space_group_name_H-M   'P 1'
#
loop_
_entity.id
_entity.type
_entity.pdbx_description
1 polymer ?
#
loop_
_entity_poly.entity_id
_entity_poly.type
_entity_poly.pdbx_seq_one_letter_code
_entity_poly.pdbx_strand_id
1 'polypeptide(L)'
;MLPSSVRNSLILLRANTSVWERADRFSRALNAARPYGNTMLAAVAASAARYPNAAAVVTAEHRVSYSRLWRGSNALARGLRDGGVGSADRVGILCRNSPMFVYALLSGAKLGVDIVLLNTAMGGAQLADVVRAE
;
A
#
# COMPACT_ATOMS: atom_id res chain seq x y z
N MET A 1 26.06 -2.23 17.86
CA MET A 1 25.31 -1.44 16.85
C MET A 1 24.33 -2.38 16.17
N LEU A 2 23.02 -2.24 16.41
CA LEU A 2 22.01 -3.11 15.79
C LEU A 2 21.89 -2.79 14.28
N PRO A 3 21.73 -3.80 13.41
CA PRO A 3 21.52 -3.58 11.97
C PRO A 3 20.33 -2.64 11.73
N SER A 4 20.42 -1.79 10.71
CA SER A 4 19.38 -0.81 10.35
C SER A 4 18.01 -1.46 10.07
N SER A 5 17.97 -2.72 9.64
CA SER A 5 16.71 -3.47 9.48
C SER A 5 16.01 -3.70 10.83
N VAL A 6 16.78 -4.02 11.88
CA VAL A 6 16.26 -4.33 13.22
C VAL A 6 15.74 -3.08 13.92
N ARG A 7 16.37 -1.93 13.66
CA ARG A 7 15.97 -0.64 14.26
C ARG A 7 14.60 -0.16 13.74
N ASN A 8 14.33 -0.36 12.45
CA ASN A 8 13.02 -0.03 11.86
C ASN A 8 11.95 -1.07 12.22
N SER A 9 12.29 -2.37 12.27
CA SER A 9 11.39 -3.41 12.76
C SER A 9 10.98 -3.17 14.22
N LEU A 10 11.87 -2.63 15.05
CA LEU A 10 11.58 -2.22 16.43
C LEU A 10 10.62 -1.02 16.53
N ILE A 11 10.65 -0.09 15.56
CA ILE A 11 9.69 1.04 15.51
C ILE A 11 8.30 0.51 15.17
N LEU A 12 8.18 -0.42 14.23
CA LEU A 12 6.92 -1.10 13.92
C LEU A 12 6.40 -1.94 15.09
N LEU A 13 7.31 -2.57 15.85
CA LEU A 13 6.94 -3.34 17.04
C LEU A 13 6.48 -2.44 18.20
N ARG A 14 7.16 -1.31 18.43
CA ARG A 14 6.89 -0.38 19.55
C ARG A 14 5.69 0.54 19.33
N ALA A 15 5.31 0.83 18.08
CA ALA A 15 4.18 1.71 17.81
C ALA A 15 2.81 1.11 18.21
N ASN A 16 2.73 -0.19 18.54
CA ASN A 16 1.45 -0.83 18.83
C ASN A 16 1.54 -2.00 19.83
N THR A 17 2.04 -1.72 21.04
CA THR A 17 2.14 -2.69 22.15
C THR A 17 1.03 -2.50 23.18
N SER A 18 -0.16 -3.04 22.92
CA SER A 18 -0.88 -3.73 23.99
C SER A 18 -0.48 -5.20 23.93
N VAL A 19 0.32 -5.64 24.89
CA VAL A 19 0.82 -7.03 25.06
C VAL A 19 -0.31 -8.02 25.43
N TRP A 20 -1.56 -7.54 25.41
CA TRP A 20 -2.78 -8.29 25.77
C TRP A 20 -3.54 -8.85 24.56
N GLU A 21 -3.00 -8.72 23.34
CA GLU A 21 -3.60 -9.35 22.17
C GLU A 21 -3.23 -10.83 22.07
N ARG A 22 -4.24 -11.68 21.84
CA ARG A 22 -4.07 -13.11 21.53
C ARG A 22 -2.90 -13.34 20.55
N ALA A 23 -2.01 -14.27 20.91
CA ALA A 23 -0.79 -14.59 20.17
C ALA A 23 -1.03 -15.04 18.70
N ASP A 24 -2.24 -15.53 18.41
CA ASP A 24 -2.69 -15.89 17.06
C ASP A 24 -2.68 -14.68 16.09
N ARG A 25 -3.02 -13.48 16.57
CA ARG A 25 -3.01 -12.27 15.75
C ARG A 25 -1.61 -11.81 15.40
N PHE A 26 -0.69 -11.92 16.35
CA PHE A 26 0.71 -11.56 16.13
C PHE A 26 1.37 -12.49 15.10
N SER A 27 1.20 -13.81 15.26
CA SER A 27 1.72 -14.80 14.31
C SER A 27 1.14 -14.63 12.91
N ARG A 28 -0.17 -14.38 12.78
CA ARG A 28 -0.82 -14.07 11.49
C ARG A 28 -0.28 -12.80 10.85
N ALA A 29 -0.07 -11.74 11.62
CA ALA A 29 0.48 -10.48 11.12
C ALA A 29 1.91 -10.65 10.58
N LEU A 30 2.78 -11.35 11.33
CA LEU A 30 4.13 -11.66 10.88
C LEU A 30 4.14 -12.49 9.59
N ASN A 31 3.32 -13.54 9.54
CA ASN A 31 3.21 -14.39 8.35
C ASN A 31 2.73 -13.62 7.12
N ALA A 32 1.78 -12.71 7.29
CA ALA A 32 1.27 -11.87 6.20
C ALA A 32 2.31 -10.85 5.70
N ALA A 33 3.13 -10.30 6.59
CA ALA A 33 4.14 -9.29 6.27
C ALA A 33 5.41 -9.88 5.63
N ARG A 34 5.78 -11.11 6.00
CA ARG A 34 7.05 -11.75 5.63
C ARG A 34 7.41 -11.71 4.14
N PRO A 35 6.48 -11.93 3.18
CA PRO A 35 6.81 -11.87 1.75
C PRO A 35 7.25 -10.48 1.27
N TYR A 36 6.90 -9.43 2.02
CA TYR A 36 7.10 -8.03 1.62
C TYR A 36 8.26 -7.35 2.36
N GLY A 37 9.00 -8.08 3.19
CA GLY A 37 10.17 -7.57 3.92
C GLY A 37 9.84 -6.32 4.77
N ASN A 38 10.63 -5.26 4.60
CA ASN A 38 10.48 -3.99 5.32
C ASN A 38 9.85 -2.89 4.45
N THR A 39 8.93 -3.26 3.56
CA THR A 39 8.22 -2.30 2.70
C THR A 39 6.90 -1.86 3.32
N MET A 40 6.28 -0.80 2.77
CA MET A 40 4.93 -0.37 3.15
C MET A 40 3.90 -1.51 2.99
N LEU A 41 4.08 -2.39 1.99
CA LEU A 41 3.19 -3.54 1.81
C LEU A 41 3.20 -4.49 3.01
N ALA A 42 4.36 -4.65 3.67
CA ALA A 42 4.49 -5.49 4.86
C ALA A 42 3.63 -4.95 6.01
N ALA A 43 3.67 -3.63 6.23
CA ALA A 43 2.86 -2.97 7.26
C ALA A 43 1.35 -3.11 6.98
N VAL A 44 0.93 -2.93 5.73
CA VAL A 44 -0.50 -3.06 5.36
C VAL A 44 -0.95 -4.52 5.42
N ALA A 45 -0.12 -5.48 5.01
CA ALA A 45 -0.41 -6.91 5.12
C ALA A 45 -0.58 -7.34 6.58
N ALA A 46 0.35 -6.91 7.45
CA ALA A 46 0.26 -7.14 8.90
C ALA A 46 -1.04 -6.57 9.48
N SER A 47 -1.36 -5.32 9.15
CA SER A 47 -2.58 -4.66 9.63
C SER A 47 -3.86 -5.33 9.11
N ALA A 48 -3.88 -5.80 7.86
CA ALA A 48 -5.00 -6.55 7.30
C ALA A 48 -5.22 -7.91 7.98
N ALA A 49 -4.14 -8.55 8.43
CA ALA A 49 -4.22 -9.80 9.19
C ALA A 49 -4.59 -9.55 10.68
N ARG A 50 -4.07 -8.49 11.29
CA ARG A 50 -4.26 -8.17 12.72
C ARG A 50 -5.62 -7.52 12.99
N TYR A 51 -6.05 -6.61 12.12
CA TYR A 51 -7.23 -5.77 12.26
C TYR A 51 -8.09 -5.75 10.98
N PRO A 52 -8.59 -6.91 10.50
CA PRO A 52 -9.26 -7.01 9.20
C PRO A 52 -10.49 -6.10 9.05
N ASN A 53 -11.18 -5.82 10.16
CA ASN A 53 -12.41 -5.01 10.20
C ASN A 53 -12.17 -3.55 10.60
N ALA A 54 -10.95 -3.20 11.04
CA ALA A 54 -10.63 -1.81 11.35
C ALA A 54 -10.57 -0.98 10.07
N ALA A 55 -10.94 0.30 10.17
CA ALA A 55 -10.87 1.23 9.07
C ALA A 55 -9.41 1.54 8.71
N ALA A 56 -9.05 1.31 7.44
CA ALA A 56 -7.75 1.65 6.88
C ALA A 56 -7.76 3.02 6.21
N VAL A 57 -8.86 3.34 5.51
CA VAL A 57 -9.05 4.63 4.84
C VAL A 57 -10.46 5.13 5.14
N VAL A 58 -10.55 6.40 5.51
CA VAL A 58 -11.82 7.09 5.78
C VAL A 58 -11.85 8.38 4.97
N THR A 59 -12.91 8.58 4.21
CA THR A 59 -13.29 9.85 3.58
C THR A 59 -14.67 10.26 4.08
N ALA A 60 -15.19 11.41 3.63
CA ALA A 60 -16.54 11.83 3.99
C ALA A 60 -17.61 10.81 3.51
N GLU A 61 -17.38 10.16 2.37
CA GLU A 61 -18.33 9.26 1.71
C GLU A 61 -18.01 7.77 1.94
N HIS A 62 -16.77 7.43 2.34
CA HIS A 62 -16.30 6.06 2.32
C HIS A 62 -15.52 5.67 3.58
N ARG A 63 -15.76 4.44 4.04
CA ARG A 63 -14.95 3.77 5.05
C ARG A 63 -14.50 2.41 4.51
N VAL A 64 -13.20 2.27 4.29
CA VAL A 64 -12.61 1.06 3.74
C VAL A 64 -11.84 0.34 4.85
N SER A 65 -12.17 -0.92 5.10
CA SER A 65 -11.45 -1.75 6.08
C SER A 65 -10.11 -2.23 5.54
N TYR A 66 -9.17 -2.59 6.42
CA TYR A 66 -7.88 -3.15 5.99
C TYR A 66 -8.03 -4.41 5.12
N SER A 67 -8.95 -5.31 5.46
CA SER A 67 -9.17 -6.53 4.67
C SER A 67 -9.70 -6.22 3.26
N ARG A 68 -10.58 -5.21 3.13
CA ARG A 68 -11.11 -4.77 1.83
C ARG A 68 -10.03 -4.07 1.02
N LEU A 69 -9.25 -3.18 1.63
CA LEU A 69 -8.14 -2.49 0.99
C LEU A 69 -7.10 -3.48 0.45
N TRP A 70 -6.71 -4.47 1.26
CA TRP A 70 -5.75 -5.49 0.86
C TRP A 70 -6.25 -6.36 -0.30
N ARG A 71 -7.48 -6.87 -0.21
CA ARG A 71 -8.05 -7.70 -1.28
C ARG A 71 -8.27 -6.90 -2.57
N GLY A 72 -8.79 -5.68 -2.47
CA GLY A 72 -9.04 -4.84 -3.65
C GLY A 72 -7.75 -4.39 -4.32
N SER A 73 -6.68 -4.09 -3.57
CA SER A 73 -5.38 -3.77 -4.17
C SER A 73 -4.75 -4.98 -4.86
N ASN A 74 -4.94 -6.20 -4.33
CA ASN A 74 -4.56 -7.43 -5.03
C ASN A 74 -5.35 -7.64 -6.33
N ALA A 75 -6.65 -7.32 -6.34
CA ALA A 75 -7.49 -7.41 -7.53
C ALA A 75 -7.07 -6.38 -8.59
N LEU A 76 -6.84 -5.13 -8.18
CA LEU A 76 -6.36 -4.08 -9.07
C LEU A 76 -4.98 -4.41 -9.66
N ALA A 77 -4.05 -4.90 -8.84
CA ALA A 77 -2.73 -5.33 -9.33
C ALA A 77 -2.86 -6.42 -10.41
N ARG A 78 -3.72 -7.42 -10.19
CA ARG A 78 -3.99 -8.45 -11.21
C ARG A 78 -4.58 -7.87 -12.48
N GLY A 79 -5.60 -7.02 -12.38
CA GLY A 79 -6.19 -6.38 -13.55
C GLY A 79 -5.19 -5.54 -14.36
N LEU A 80 -4.31 -4.80 -13.69
CA LEU A 80 -3.24 -4.04 -14.35
C LEU A 80 -2.23 -4.96 -15.05
N ARG A 81 -1.83 -6.06 -14.40
CA ARG A 81 -0.94 -7.06 -15.00
C ARG A 81 -1.58 -7.73 -16.22
N ASP A 82 -2.85 -8.09 -16.12
CA ASP A 82 -3.61 -8.68 -17.23
C ASP A 82 -3.77 -7.68 -18.39
N GLY A 83 -3.77 -6.38 -18.07
CA GLY A 83 -3.69 -5.27 -19.04
C GLY A 83 -2.30 -5.01 -19.61
N GLY A 84 -1.29 -5.81 -19.26
CA GLY A 84 0.07 -5.71 -19.81
C GLY A 84 1.08 -4.96 -18.95
N VAL A 85 0.69 -4.44 -17.78
CA VAL A 85 1.59 -3.69 -16.90
C VAL A 85 2.58 -4.63 -16.20
N GLY A 86 3.87 -4.43 -16.45
CA GLY A 86 5.00 -5.14 -15.87
C GLY A 86 5.92 -4.25 -15.05
N SER A 87 6.90 -4.84 -14.37
CA SER A 87 7.84 -4.15 -13.48
C SER A 87 8.79 -3.16 -14.17
N ALA A 88 8.86 -3.17 -15.51
CA ALA A 88 9.64 -2.21 -16.28
C ALA A 88 8.81 -0.94 -16.63
N ASP A 89 7.51 -0.96 -16.37
CA ASP A 89 6.62 0.13 -16.72
C ASP A 89 6.54 1.17 -15.60
N ARG A 90 6.20 2.39 -16.01
CA ARG A 90 5.83 3.47 -15.09
C ARG A 90 4.34 3.75 -15.22
N VAL A 91 3.67 3.91 -14.09
CA VAL A 91 2.22 4.12 -14.03
C VAL A 91 1.92 5.47 -13.39
N GLY A 92 1.33 6.37 -14.19
CA GLY A 92 0.79 7.64 -13.70
C GLY A 92 -0.50 7.45 -12.91
N ILE A 93 -0.55 7.98 -11.68
CA ILE A 93 -1.78 8.04 -10.88
C ILE A 93 -2.26 9.49 -10.84
N LEU A 94 -3.35 9.76 -11.56
CA LEU A 94 -4.05 11.05 -11.54
C LEU A 94 -5.44 10.84 -10.95
N CYS A 95 -5.62 11.14 -9.67
CA CYS A 95 -6.94 11.07 -9.03
C CYS A 95 -7.06 12.05 -7.87
N ARG A 96 -8.30 12.43 -7.55
CA ARG A 96 -8.61 13.21 -6.34
C ARG A 96 -8.42 12.36 -5.08
N ASN A 97 -8.31 13.04 -3.92
CA ASN A 97 -8.23 12.41 -2.60
C ASN A 97 -9.41 11.48 -2.37
N SER A 98 -9.16 10.19 -2.52
CA SER A 98 -10.15 9.13 -2.47
C SER A 98 -9.49 7.82 -2.06
N PRO A 99 -10.24 6.81 -1.60
CA PRO A 99 -9.65 5.51 -1.29
C PRO A 99 -8.96 4.86 -2.50
N MET A 100 -9.38 5.19 -3.72
CA MET A 100 -8.80 4.68 -4.96
C MET A 100 -7.32 5.02 -5.11
N PHE A 101 -6.89 6.18 -4.60
CA PHE A 101 -5.48 6.55 -4.55
C PHE A 101 -4.64 5.51 -3.80
N VAL A 102 -5.13 5.08 -2.62
CA VAL A 102 -4.44 4.08 -1.79
C VAL A 102 -4.50 2.70 -2.43
N TYR A 103 -5.60 2.34 -3.09
CA TYR A 103 -5.67 1.11 -3.88
C TYR A 103 -4.61 1.09 -4.99
N ALA A 104 -4.48 2.19 -5.73
CA ALA A 104 -3.54 2.32 -6.84
C ALA A 104 -2.09 2.23 -6.35
N LEU A 105 -1.73 2.97 -5.29
CA LEU A 105 -0.42 2.87 -4.65
C LEU A 105 -0.05 1.46 -4.24
N LEU A 106 -0.94 0.77 -3.52
CA LEU A 106 -0.69 -0.60 -3.07
C LEU A 106 -0.63 -1.58 -4.23
N SER A 107 -1.41 -1.36 -5.29
CA SER A 107 -1.38 -2.21 -6.48
C SER A 107 -0.08 -2.07 -7.26
N GLY A 108 0.42 -0.85 -7.47
CA GLY A 108 1.69 -0.62 -8.15
C GLY A 108 2.87 -1.16 -7.34
N ALA A 109 2.86 -0.97 -6.02
CA ALA A 109 3.85 -1.57 -5.13
C ALA A 109 3.85 -3.11 -5.20
N LYS A 110 2.69 -3.76 -5.40
CA LYS A 110 2.58 -5.22 -5.56
C LYS A 110 3.08 -5.70 -6.93
N LEU A 111 2.96 -4.87 -7.94
CA LEU A 111 3.48 -5.15 -9.28
C LEU A 111 4.98 -4.87 -9.39
N GLY A 112 5.52 -4.05 -8.49
CA GLY A 112 6.90 -3.59 -8.58
C GLY A 112 7.09 -2.62 -9.73
N VAL A 113 6.07 -1.81 -10.04
CA VAL A 113 6.15 -0.74 -11.03
C VAL A 113 6.52 0.58 -10.37
N ASP A 114 7.14 1.46 -11.13
CA ASP A 114 7.37 2.83 -10.71
C ASP A 114 6.07 3.62 -10.83
N ILE A 115 5.70 4.31 -9.75
CA ILE A 115 4.47 5.09 -9.68
C ILE A 115 4.81 6.56 -9.80
N VAL A 116 4.21 7.23 -10.78
CA VAL A 116 4.30 8.68 -10.96
C VAL A 116 3.04 9.32 -10.39
N LEU A 117 3.18 10.15 -9.37
CA LEU A 117 2.04 10.83 -8.74
C LEU A 117 1.75 12.12 -9.47
N LEU A 118 0.58 12.19 -10.10
CA LEU A 118 0.14 13.31 -10.91
C LEU A 118 -0.88 14.14 -10.14
N ASN A 119 -0.71 15.46 -10.15
CA ASN A 119 -1.58 16.36 -9.42
C ASN A 119 -2.76 16.82 -10.30
N THR A 120 -3.99 16.69 -9.79
CA THR A 120 -5.22 17.09 -10.49
C THR A 120 -5.36 18.60 -10.71
N ALA A 121 -4.54 19.42 -10.04
CA ALA A 121 -4.50 20.86 -10.24
C ALA A 121 -3.54 21.30 -11.37
N MET A 122 -2.78 20.37 -11.97
CA MET A 122 -1.86 20.70 -13.06
C MET A 122 -2.62 21.08 -14.32
N GLY A 123 -2.12 22.11 -15.00
CA GLY A 123 -2.59 22.44 -16.35
C GLY A 123 -2.19 21.35 -17.35
N GLY A 124 -2.93 21.23 -18.46
CA GLY A 124 -2.68 20.19 -19.47
C GLY A 124 -1.26 20.20 -20.05
N ALA A 125 -0.66 21.39 -20.22
CA ALA A 125 0.73 21.52 -20.67
C ALA A 125 1.72 20.92 -19.66
N GLN A 126 1.59 21.26 -18.38
CA GLN A 126 2.45 20.74 -17.32
C GLN A 126 2.32 19.22 -17.16
N LEU A 127 1.08 18.70 -17.28
CA LEU A 127 0.84 17.26 -17.26
C LEU A 127 1.53 16.57 -18.44
N ALA A 128 1.42 17.14 -19.64
CA ALA A 128 2.09 16.61 -20.83
C ALA A 128 3.62 16.63 -20.68
N ASP A 129 4.18 17.65 -20.05
CA ASP A 129 5.63 17.74 -19.81
C ASP A 129 6.12 16.64 -18.86
N VAL A 130 5.38 16.35 -17.78
CA VAL A 130 5.70 15.23 -16.87
C VAL A 130 5.59 13.89 -17.60
N VAL A 131 4.53 13.68 -18.37
CA VAL A 131 4.34 12.41 -19.11
C VAL A 131 5.41 12.19 -20.17
N ARG A 132 5.99 13.25 -20.75
CA ARG A 132 7.11 13.12 -21.70
C ARG A 132 8.47 12.93 -21.02
N ALA A 133 8.63 13.41 -19.79
CA ALA A 133 9.87 13.32 -19.04
C ALA A 133 10.08 11.95 -18.39
N GLU A 134 8.98 11.22 -18.16
CA GLU A 134 9.00 9.86 -17.59
C GLU A 134 9.08 8.81 -18.71
#